data_AF-A0A183BEX5-F1
#
_entry.id   AF-A0A183BEX5-F1
#
_cell.length_a   1.000
_cell.length_b   1.000
_cell.length_c   1.000
_cell.angle_alpha   90.00
_cell.angle_beta   90.00
_cell.angle_gamma   90.00
#
_symmetry.space_group_name_H-M   'P 1'
#
loop_
_entity.id
_entity.type
_entity.pdbx_description
1 polymer ?
#
loop_
_entity_poly.entity_id
_entity_poly.type
_entity_poly.pdbx_seq_one_letter_code
_entity_poly.pdbx_strand_id
1 'polypeptide(L)'
;MDAGRGGRGGFRGSFGGRGRGRGRGRNRGRCRGRGPFAKEWKPVAQLGRFVADSKVTTLEEIYMFSLPIKEPEIIDHLLGSSLEDEVLKIMPVQKQTRAGQRTCFKAIVAMGDHKCHVGLGVKSAGPDNIHPAVIKPIESLIIPQLVTMFNDSLNTRRIPEEWKHATWKPVTQLGRLVADSKVTTLEEIYMFSLPIKESEIIDHLLGSSLEDEVLKIMPVQKQTRAGQRTRFKAIVAMGDHKCHVGLGVKCAKEVATAIRGAIIQAKLSVIPVRKGYWGNLIGKPHTVPCKVTGKCGSVTVRLIPAPRGTGIVGAPVPKKLLHMAGIEDVYTSARGQTATLGNFAKATYAAIRATYEYLTPDLWHVAPKTKHPYVEYADYLNEVAKHA
;
A
#
# COMPACT_ATOMS: atom_id res chain seq x y z
N MET A 1 71.73 -35.33 24.82
CA MET A 1 71.05 -35.90 26.00
C MET A 1 69.74 -35.13 26.10
N ASP A 2 68.64 -35.45 25.41
CA ASP A 2 67.84 -36.67 25.29
C ASP A 2 67.31 -37.26 26.61
N ALA A 3 66.05 -37.72 26.52
CA ALA A 3 65.08 -38.32 27.46
C ALA A 3 64.17 -37.36 28.26
N GLY A 4 62.82 -37.47 28.26
CA GLY A 4 61.86 -38.41 27.65
C GLY A 4 60.42 -37.98 28.01
N ARG A 5 59.49 -37.95 27.05
CA ARG A 5 58.38 -38.91 26.75
C ARG A 5 57.10 -38.87 27.63
N GLY A 6 55.96 -38.73 26.94
CA GLY A 6 54.62 -39.24 27.29
C GLY A 6 53.51 -38.26 26.94
N GLY A 7 52.46 -38.54 26.16
CA GLY A 7 52.01 -39.71 25.41
C GLY A 7 50.72 -39.31 24.66
N ARG A 8 50.60 -39.71 23.39
CA ARG A 8 49.36 -39.60 22.60
C ARG A 8 48.41 -40.73 23.02
N GLY A 9 47.16 -40.38 23.32
CA GLY A 9 46.07 -41.34 23.51
C GLY A 9 44.93 -41.04 22.55
N GLY A 10 44.67 -41.96 21.63
CA GLY A 10 43.44 -42.04 20.83
C GLY A 10 42.67 -43.30 21.17
N PHE A 11 41.34 -43.25 21.05
CA PHE A 11 40.40 -44.38 20.94
C PHE A 11 39.27 -43.87 20.02
N ARG A 12 39.03 -44.35 18.79
CA ARG A 12 38.64 -45.68 18.24
C ARG A 12 37.26 -46.19 18.65
N GLY A 13 36.42 -46.37 17.63
CA GLY A 13 35.20 -47.21 17.55
C GLY A 13 34.10 -46.53 16.73
N SER A 14 33.56 -47.04 15.61
CA SER A 14 33.69 -48.33 14.95
C SER A 14 33.23 -48.24 13.48
N PHE A 15 33.65 -49.23 12.69
CA PHE A 15 33.56 -49.39 11.23
C PHE A 15 32.29 -50.16 10.80
N GLY A 16 31.83 -49.90 9.57
CA GLY A 16 31.01 -50.81 8.76
C GLY A 16 30.25 -50.04 7.67
N GLY A 17 30.29 -50.33 6.37
CA GLY A 17 30.91 -51.38 5.58
C GLY A 17 30.76 -51.03 4.09
N ARG A 18 31.56 -51.67 3.24
CA ARG A 18 31.68 -51.45 1.79
C ARG A 18 30.36 -51.62 1.04
N GLY A 19 30.10 -50.72 0.09
CA GLY A 19 29.14 -50.91 -1.00
C GLY A 19 29.61 -50.23 -2.29
N ARG A 20 30.29 -50.99 -3.16
CA ARG A 20 30.48 -50.62 -4.58
C ARG A 20 29.09 -50.61 -5.25
N GLY A 21 28.47 -49.43 -5.34
CA GLY A 21 27.19 -49.23 -6.00
C GLY A 21 27.37 -48.46 -7.30
N ARG A 22 27.21 -49.16 -8.43
CA ARG A 22 27.22 -48.70 -9.82
C ARG A 22 26.64 -47.29 -9.99
N GLY A 23 27.33 -46.48 -10.80
CA GLY A 23 26.81 -45.23 -11.35
C GLY A 23 25.43 -45.46 -11.97
N ARG A 24 24.39 -45.05 -11.25
CA ARG A 24 23.08 -44.82 -11.84
C ARG A 24 23.13 -43.41 -12.41
N GLY A 25 23.22 -43.36 -13.73
CA GLY A 25 23.08 -42.15 -14.51
C GLY A 25 21.89 -41.37 -13.97
N ARG A 26 22.17 -40.21 -13.39
CA ARG A 26 21.15 -39.17 -13.28
C ARG A 26 20.80 -38.83 -14.70
N ASN A 27 19.67 -39.36 -15.14
CA ASN A 27 18.94 -38.94 -16.32
C ASN A 27 19.10 -37.43 -16.44
N ARG A 28 20.03 -37.01 -17.30
CA ARG A 28 19.88 -35.77 -18.05
C ARG A 28 18.53 -35.97 -18.70
N GLY A 29 17.52 -35.32 -18.13
CA GLY A 29 16.20 -35.25 -18.72
C GLY A 29 16.39 -34.70 -20.12
N ARG A 30 16.54 -35.64 -21.06
CA ARG A 30 16.42 -35.44 -22.50
C ARG A 30 15.17 -34.57 -22.62
N CYS A 31 15.30 -33.41 -23.27
CA CYS A 31 14.17 -32.55 -23.59
C CYS A 31 13.09 -33.45 -24.20
N ARG A 32 12.10 -33.85 -23.37
CA ARG A 32 10.90 -34.48 -23.89
C ARG A 32 10.28 -33.38 -24.71
N GLY A 33 10.26 -33.57 -26.02
CA GLY A 33 9.49 -32.75 -26.93
C GLY A 33 8.14 -32.52 -26.28
N ARG A 34 7.84 -31.26 -26.02
CA ARG A 34 6.55 -30.85 -25.50
C ARG A 34 5.61 -31.05 -26.69
N GLY A 35 5.02 -32.25 -26.79
CA GLY A 35 3.91 -32.50 -27.69
C GLY A 35 2.78 -31.51 -27.40
N PRO A 36 1.88 -31.28 -28.36
CA PRO A 36 0.83 -30.27 -28.24
C PRO A 36 -0.06 -30.62 -27.05
N PHE A 37 0.06 -29.83 -25.98
CA PHE A 37 -0.84 -29.90 -24.84
C PHE A 37 -2.14 -29.20 -25.25
N ALA A 38 -3.10 -29.93 -25.80
CA ALA A 38 -4.50 -29.52 -25.71
C ALA A 38 -4.91 -29.70 -24.25
N LYS A 39 -4.70 -28.64 -23.46
CA LYS A 39 -5.09 -28.60 -22.06
C LYS A 39 -6.59 -28.37 -22.03
N GLU A 40 -7.35 -29.33 -21.50
CA GLU A 40 -8.78 -29.19 -21.25
C GLU A 40 -9.05 -27.88 -20.48
N TRP A 41 -9.86 -27.00 -21.06
CA TRP A 41 -10.14 -25.68 -20.49
C TRP A 41 -11.00 -25.82 -19.24
N LYS A 42 -10.50 -25.30 -18.11
CA LYS A 42 -11.25 -25.24 -16.86
C LYS A 42 -11.50 -23.77 -16.49
N PRO A 43 -12.72 -23.26 -16.66
CA PRO A 43 -12.99 -21.83 -16.51
C PRO A 43 -12.82 -21.36 -15.06
N VAL A 44 -12.11 -20.25 -14.87
CA VAL A 44 -11.83 -19.68 -13.54
C VAL A 44 -12.77 -18.50 -13.24
N ALA A 45 -13.06 -17.69 -14.26
CA ALA A 45 -13.94 -16.53 -14.23
C ALA A 45 -15.42 -16.92 -14.37
N GLN A 46 -16.30 -16.09 -13.80
CA GLN A 46 -17.76 -16.25 -13.90
C GLN A 46 -18.21 -16.27 -15.37
N LEU A 47 -17.68 -15.36 -16.20
CA LEU A 47 -17.95 -15.34 -17.64
C LEU A 47 -17.50 -16.65 -18.32
N GLY A 48 -16.32 -17.16 -17.98
CA GLY A 48 -15.83 -18.44 -18.51
C GLY A 48 -16.73 -19.61 -18.15
N ARG A 49 -17.32 -19.61 -16.94
CA ARG A 49 -18.31 -20.64 -16.55
C ARG A 49 -19.61 -20.51 -17.32
N PHE A 50 -20.10 -19.30 -17.54
CA PHE A 50 -21.32 -19.09 -18.33
C PHE A 50 -21.14 -19.50 -19.80
N VAL A 51 -19.96 -19.28 -20.36
CA VAL A 51 -19.64 -19.70 -21.74
C VAL A 51 -19.41 -21.21 -21.83
N ALA A 52 -18.72 -21.81 -20.85
CA ALA A 52 -18.55 -23.27 -20.79
C ALA A 52 -19.89 -24.01 -20.56
N ASP A 53 -20.80 -23.43 -19.77
CA ASP A 53 -22.16 -23.93 -19.56
C ASP A 53 -23.11 -23.61 -20.75
N SER A 54 -22.61 -22.99 -21.83
CA SER A 54 -23.38 -22.58 -23.02
C SER A 54 -24.57 -21.64 -22.73
N LYS A 55 -24.50 -20.84 -21.65
CA LYS A 55 -25.51 -19.83 -21.29
C LYS A 55 -25.33 -18.50 -22.02
N VAL A 56 -24.12 -18.24 -22.49
CA VAL A 56 -23.78 -17.12 -23.36
C VAL A 56 -23.24 -17.72 -24.64
N THR A 57 -23.92 -17.48 -25.75
CA THR A 57 -23.66 -18.19 -27.01
C THR A 57 -22.99 -17.30 -28.06
N THR A 58 -23.09 -15.99 -27.91
CA THR A 58 -22.51 -15.02 -28.84
C THR A 58 -21.56 -14.07 -28.13
N LEU A 59 -20.52 -13.64 -28.85
CA LEU A 59 -19.61 -12.61 -28.37
C LEU A 59 -20.34 -11.25 -28.26
N GLU A 60 -21.37 -11.04 -29.07
CA GLU A 60 -22.24 -9.86 -29.07
C GLU A 60 -22.95 -9.66 -27.73
N GLU A 61 -23.44 -10.74 -27.10
CA GLU A 61 -24.02 -10.68 -25.75
C GLU A 61 -23.01 -10.20 -24.72
N ILE A 62 -21.77 -10.67 -24.80
CA ILE A 62 -20.68 -10.26 -23.90
C ILE A 62 -20.38 -8.76 -24.05
N TYR A 63 -20.38 -8.26 -25.28
CA TYR A 63 -20.17 -6.86 -25.59
C TYR A 63 -21.36 -5.97 -25.22
N MET A 64 -22.59 -6.45 -25.41
CA MET A 64 -23.80 -5.73 -25.03
C MET A 64 -23.82 -5.41 -23.54
N PHE A 65 -23.36 -6.35 -22.71
CA PHE A 65 -23.25 -6.18 -21.26
C PHE A 65 -21.87 -5.65 -20.79
N SER A 66 -20.98 -5.28 -21.73
CA SER A 66 -19.64 -4.76 -21.43
C SER A 66 -18.84 -5.64 -20.46
N LEU A 67 -18.98 -6.96 -20.56
CA LEU A 67 -18.34 -7.89 -19.63
C LEU A 67 -16.86 -8.09 -19.99
N PRO A 68 -15.92 -7.96 -19.04
CA PRO A 68 -14.49 -8.07 -19.34
C PRO A 68 -14.06 -9.53 -19.56
N ILE A 69 -13.55 -9.82 -20.76
CA ILE A 69 -12.98 -11.13 -21.11
C ILE A 69 -11.57 -11.23 -20.53
N LYS A 70 -11.36 -12.18 -19.61
CA LYS A 70 -10.08 -12.39 -18.90
C LYS A 70 -9.38 -13.69 -19.27
N GLU A 71 -10.08 -14.60 -19.94
CA GLU A 71 -9.59 -15.91 -20.36
C GLU A 71 -9.64 -15.97 -21.89
N PRO A 72 -8.53 -16.22 -22.59
CA PRO A 72 -8.52 -16.33 -24.05
C PRO A 72 -9.38 -17.50 -24.53
N GLU A 73 -9.50 -18.56 -23.73
CA GLU A 73 -10.25 -19.76 -24.06
C GLU A 73 -11.76 -19.48 -24.25
N ILE A 74 -12.28 -18.36 -23.69
CA ILE A 74 -13.66 -17.89 -23.93
C ILE A 74 -13.86 -17.55 -25.41
N ILE A 75 -12.88 -16.90 -26.02
CA ILE A 75 -12.93 -16.50 -27.43
C ILE A 75 -12.73 -17.73 -28.31
N ASP A 76 -11.81 -18.62 -27.94
CA ASP A 76 -11.57 -19.89 -28.65
C ASP A 76 -12.83 -20.78 -28.66
N HIS A 77 -13.61 -20.80 -27.57
CA HIS A 77 -14.85 -21.57 -27.49
C HIS A 77 -16.00 -20.96 -28.31
N LEU A 78 -16.05 -19.63 -28.45
CA LEU A 78 -17.13 -18.93 -29.17
C LEU A 78 -16.84 -18.74 -30.67
N LEU A 79 -15.57 -18.60 -31.06
CA LEU A 79 -15.15 -18.22 -32.41
C LEU A 79 -14.03 -19.12 -32.99
N GLY A 80 -13.65 -20.20 -32.31
CA GLY A 80 -12.45 -20.98 -32.62
C GLY A 80 -12.36 -21.58 -34.03
N SER A 81 -13.46 -21.67 -34.78
CA SER A 81 -13.45 -22.14 -36.17
C SER A 81 -13.29 -21.03 -37.21
N SER A 82 -13.45 -19.75 -36.84
CA SER A 82 -13.46 -18.61 -37.76
C SER A 82 -12.33 -17.60 -37.52
N LEU A 83 -11.44 -17.86 -36.56
CA LEU A 83 -10.32 -16.99 -36.24
C LEU A 83 -9.11 -17.35 -37.09
N GLU A 84 -8.65 -16.41 -37.91
CA GLU A 84 -7.38 -16.48 -38.62
C GLU A 84 -6.32 -15.67 -37.84
N ASP A 85 -5.12 -16.24 -37.66
CA ASP A 85 -4.00 -15.59 -36.97
C ASP A 85 -2.94 -15.09 -37.96
N GLU A 86 -2.77 -13.77 -38.06
CA GLU A 86 -1.68 -13.15 -38.81
C GLU A 86 -0.64 -12.55 -37.86
N VAL A 87 0.61 -13.02 -37.99
CA VAL A 87 1.74 -12.47 -37.26
C VAL A 87 2.22 -11.20 -37.96
N LEU A 88 1.69 -10.05 -37.53
CA LEU A 88 1.97 -8.74 -38.15
C LEU A 88 3.44 -8.36 -38.14
N LYS A 89 4.13 -8.57 -37.00
CA LYS A 89 5.52 -8.15 -36.87
C LYS A 89 6.24 -8.95 -35.81
N ILE A 90 7.35 -9.58 -36.21
CA ILE A 90 8.30 -10.22 -35.31
C ILE A 90 9.50 -9.29 -35.18
N MET A 91 9.66 -8.66 -34.03
CA MET A 91 10.83 -7.82 -33.76
C MET A 91 11.87 -8.60 -32.94
N PRO A 92 13.13 -8.71 -33.41
CA PRO A 92 14.19 -9.24 -32.58
C PRO A 92 14.53 -8.24 -31.48
N VAL A 93 14.21 -8.58 -30.23
CA VAL A 93 14.68 -7.83 -29.07
C VAL A 93 16.00 -8.44 -28.64
N GLN A 94 17.10 -7.77 -28.98
CA GLN A 94 18.42 -8.20 -28.55
C GLN A 94 18.65 -7.74 -27.11
N LYS A 95 18.79 -8.71 -26.19
CA LYS A 95 19.18 -8.44 -24.81
C LYS A 95 20.56 -9.01 -24.57
N GLN A 96 21.53 -8.14 -24.31
CA GLN A 96 22.90 -8.54 -24.05
C GLN A 96 23.01 -9.15 -22.65
N THR A 97 23.53 -10.37 -22.54
CA THR A 97 23.77 -11.05 -21.26
C THR A 97 25.17 -11.65 -21.22
N ARG A 98 25.69 -11.93 -20.02
CA ARG A 98 27.05 -12.47 -19.80
C ARG A 98 27.32 -13.85 -20.43
N ALA A 99 26.30 -14.55 -20.93
CA ALA A 99 26.44 -15.86 -21.59
C ALA A 99 26.33 -15.79 -23.13
N GLY A 100 26.42 -14.58 -23.71
CA GLY A 100 26.20 -14.30 -25.12
C GLY A 100 24.91 -13.52 -25.39
N GLN A 101 24.76 -13.06 -26.64
CA GLN A 101 23.52 -12.42 -27.09
C GLN A 101 22.40 -13.47 -27.12
N ARG A 102 21.30 -13.19 -26.41
CA ARG A 102 20.06 -13.94 -26.58
C ARG A 102 19.07 -13.03 -27.30
N THR A 103 18.66 -13.45 -28.49
CA THR A 103 17.53 -12.89 -29.21
C THR A 103 16.25 -13.47 -28.59
N CYS A 104 15.40 -12.61 -28.05
CA CYS A 104 14.01 -12.98 -27.80
C CYS A 104 13.15 -12.22 -28.81
N PHE A 105 12.24 -12.95 -29.44
CA PHE A 105 11.31 -12.38 -30.42
C PHE A 105 10.10 -11.84 -29.69
N LYS A 106 9.75 -10.57 -29.93
CA LYS A 106 8.48 -10.00 -29.52
C LYS A 106 7.58 -10.01 -30.76
N ALA A 107 6.55 -10.85 -30.73
CA ALA A 107 5.56 -10.92 -31.79
C ALA A 107 4.37 -10.02 -31.43
N ILE A 108 3.92 -9.22 -32.39
CA ILE A 108 2.60 -8.61 -32.39
C ILE A 108 1.74 -9.49 -33.28
N VAL A 109 0.70 -10.08 -32.69
CA VAL A 109 -0.25 -10.95 -33.38
C VAL A 109 -1.58 -10.21 -33.44
N ALA A 110 -2.15 -10.12 -34.63
CA ALA A 110 -3.54 -9.75 -34.81
C ALA A 110 -4.32 -11.02 -35.10
N MET A 111 -5.44 -11.19 -34.41
CA MET A 111 -6.42 -12.23 -34.70
C MET A 111 -7.70 -11.54 -35.13
N GLY A 112 -8.35 -12.02 -36.18
CA GLY A 112 -9.63 -11.48 -36.58
C GLY A 112 -10.47 -12.44 -37.41
N ASP A 113 -11.73 -12.06 -37.61
CA ASP A 113 -12.66 -12.76 -38.49
C ASP A 113 -13.20 -11.82 -39.58
N HIS A 114 -13.80 -12.38 -40.62
CA HIS A 114 -14.45 -11.61 -41.70
C HIS A 114 -15.76 -10.92 -41.27
N LYS A 115 -16.12 -10.99 -39.98
CA LYS A 115 -17.32 -10.37 -39.37
C LYS A 115 -16.98 -9.18 -38.46
N CYS A 116 -15.80 -8.59 -38.65
CA CYS A 116 -15.32 -7.36 -37.99
C CYS A 116 -14.89 -7.50 -36.52
N HIS A 117 -14.60 -8.69 -36.02
CA HIS A 117 -13.94 -8.87 -34.72
C HIS A 117 -12.42 -8.89 -34.91
N VAL A 118 -11.69 -7.99 -34.23
CA VAL A 118 -10.22 -7.90 -34.29
C VAL A 118 -9.64 -7.77 -32.89
N GLY A 119 -8.74 -8.68 -32.52
CA GLY A 119 -7.99 -8.69 -31.26
C GLY A 119 -6.50 -8.42 -31.46
N LEU A 120 -5.94 -7.45 -30.73
CA LEU A 120 -4.52 -7.08 -30.81
C LEU A 120 -3.80 -7.35 -29.48
N GLY A 121 -2.91 -8.35 -29.46
CA GLY A 121 -2.18 -8.75 -28.27
C GLY A 121 -0.91 -7.91 -28.05
N VAL A 122 -0.98 -6.83 -27.26
CA VAL A 122 0.21 -6.03 -26.89
C VAL A 122 0.25 -5.79 -25.37
N LYS A 123 1.28 -6.32 -24.70
CA LYS A 123 1.53 -6.01 -23.29
C LYS A 123 2.30 -4.69 -23.17
N SER A 124 1.57 -3.60 -22.99
CA SER A 124 2.06 -2.31 -22.49
C SER A 124 0.90 -1.45 -22.00
N ALA A 125 0.86 -1.21 -20.69
CA ALA A 125 -0.12 -0.33 -20.05
C ALA A 125 0.32 1.15 -20.18
N GLY A 126 -0.57 1.98 -20.70
CA GLY A 126 -0.60 3.44 -20.50
C GLY A 126 -1.66 3.81 -19.44
N PRO A 127 -1.77 5.10 -19.06
CA PRO A 127 -2.21 5.50 -17.71
C PRO A 127 -3.58 5.02 -17.27
N ASP A 128 -4.54 4.83 -18.19
CA ASP A 128 -5.93 4.58 -17.78
C ASP A 128 -6.64 3.42 -18.49
N ASN A 129 -5.94 2.36 -18.93
CA ASN A 129 -6.57 1.11 -19.42
C ASN A 129 -7.75 1.28 -20.42
N ILE A 130 -7.79 2.35 -21.22
CA ILE A 130 -8.81 2.55 -22.26
C ILE A 130 -8.26 2.05 -23.60
N HIS A 131 -9.05 1.27 -24.33
CA HIS A 131 -8.66 0.69 -25.61
C HIS A 131 -8.61 1.78 -26.72
N PRO A 132 -7.58 1.82 -27.58
CA PRO A 132 -7.44 2.83 -28.64
C PRO A 132 -8.63 2.92 -29.62
N ALA A 133 -9.41 1.84 -29.76
CA ALA A 133 -10.62 1.81 -30.58
C ALA A 133 -11.82 2.57 -29.97
N VAL A 134 -11.83 2.83 -28.65
CA VAL A 134 -12.86 3.66 -27.98
C VAL A 134 -12.52 5.14 -28.14
N ILE A 135 -11.24 5.46 -28.28
CA ILE A 135 -10.76 6.84 -28.47
C ILE A 135 -11.01 7.27 -29.93
N LYS A 136 -10.73 6.42 -30.92
CA LYS A 136 -10.85 6.75 -32.36
C LYS A 136 -12.17 7.41 -32.81
N PRO A 137 -13.36 6.97 -32.37
CA PRO A 137 -14.63 7.59 -32.77
C PRO A 137 -14.88 8.95 -32.12
N ILE A 138 -14.37 9.15 -30.89
CA ILE A 138 -14.54 10.38 -30.10
C ILE A 138 -13.32 11.31 -30.29
N GLU A 139 -12.33 10.86 -31.05
CA GLU A 139 -11.05 11.52 -31.31
C GLU A 139 -11.26 12.89 -31.94
N SER A 140 -12.17 13.01 -32.90
CA SER A 140 -12.49 14.28 -33.56
C SER A 140 -13.18 15.30 -32.64
N LEU A 141 -13.84 14.86 -31.58
CA LEU A 141 -14.50 15.71 -30.57
C LEU A 141 -13.55 16.09 -29.42
N ILE A 142 -12.74 15.13 -28.99
CA ILE A 142 -11.84 15.25 -27.84
C ILE A 142 -10.52 15.92 -28.23
N ILE A 143 -9.95 15.62 -29.40
CA ILE A 143 -8.64 16.19 -29.80
C ILE A 143 -8.67 17.70 -29.87
N PRO A 144 -9.65 18.38 -30.49
CA PRO A 144 -9.66 19.83 -30.52
C PRO A 144 -9.71 20.41 -29.11
N GLN A 145 -10.54 19.86 -28.22
CA GLN A 145 -10.62 20.29 -26.82
C GLN A 145 -9.30 20.05 -26.08
N LEU A 146 -8.73 18.84 -26.16
CA LEU A 146 -7.45 18.52 -25.54
C LEU A 146 -6.29 19.32 -26.10
N VAL A 147 -6.26 19.62 -27.41
CA VAL A 147 -5.21 20.43 -28.04
C VAL A 147 -5.32 21.88 -27.61
N THR A 148 -6.54 22.43 -27.54
CA THR A 148 -6.77 23.78 -27.03
C THR A 148 -6.33 23.87 -25.56
N MET A 149 -6.75 22.89 -24.74
CA MET A 149 -6.37 22.78 -23.33
C MET A 149 -4.88 22.53 -23.10
N PHE A 150 -4.22 21.76 -23.97
CA PHE A 150 -2.79 21.48 -23.88
C PHE A 150 -1.96 22.69 -24.29
N ASN A 151 -2.37 23.41 -25.33
CA ASN A 151 -1.73 24.66 -25.76
C ASN A 151 -1.92 25.77 -24.71
N ASP A 152 -3.08 25.87 -24.08
CA ASP A 152 -3.32 26.77 -22.94
C ASP A 152 -2.47 26.39 -21.72
N SER A 153 -2.32 25.09 -21.42
CA SER A 153 -1.42 24.61 -20.36
C SER A 153 0.06 24.88 -20.67
N LEU A 154 0.48 24.84 -21.94
CA LEU A 154 1.85 25.19 -22.36
C LEU A 154 2.12 26.70 -22.26
N ASN A 155 1.15 27.53 -22.65
CA ASN A 155 1.25 28.99 -22.54
C ASN A 155 1.25 29.48 -21.10
N THR A 156 0.40 28.89 -20.24
CA THR A 156 0.27 29.28 -18.83
C THR A 156 1.28 28.58 -17.90
N ARG A 157 1.94 27.51 -18.37
CA ARG A 157 2.81 26.60 -17.57
C ARG A 157 2.15 26.09 -16.29
N ARG A 158 0.82 26.14 -16.21
CA ARG A 158 0.03 25.76 -15.03
C ARG A 158 -1.04 24.77 -15.48
N ILE A 159 -1.12 23.63 -14.78
CA ILE A 159 -2.27 22.74 -14.86
C ILE A 159 -3.47 23.50 -14.26
N PRO A 160 -4.65 23.51 -14.92
CA PRO A 160 -5.87 24.10 -14.35
C PRO A 160 -6.10 23.58 -12.93
N GLU A 161 -6.46 24.45 -11.98
CA GLU A 161 -6.60 24.05 -10.57
C GLU A 161 -7.68 22.98 -10.36
N GLU A 162 -8.74 23.03 -11.16
CA GLU A 162 -9.84 22.06 -11.22
C GLU A 162 -9.37 20.62 -11.49
N TRP A 163 -8.19 20.45 -12.12
CA TRP A 163 -7.62 19.14 -12.47
C TRP A 163 -6.61 18.63 -11.45
N LYS A 164 -6.19 19.48 -10.50
CA LYS A 164 -5.21 19.08 -9.47
C LYS A 164 -5.85 18.30 -8.33
N HIS A 165 -7.15 18.52 -8.08
CA HIS A 165 -7.87 17.93 -6.96
C HIS A 165 -8.99 17.06 -7.49
N ALA A 166 -8.76 15.74 -7.53
CA ALA A 166 -9.85 14.81 -7.79
C ALA A 166 -10.91 14.98 -6.70
N THR A 167 -12.14 15.32 -7.08
CA THR A 167 -13.29 15.38 -6.17
C THR A 167 -13.41 14.04 -5.46
N TRP A 168 -13.27 14.03 -4.13
CA TRP A 168 -13.33 12.81 -3.33
C TRP A 168 -14.71 12.16 -3.49
N LYS A 169 -14.71 10.92 -4.00
CA LYS A 169 -15.90 10.07 -4.05
C LYS A 169 -15.77 8.98 -2.97
N PRO A 170 -16.55 9.04 -1.89
CA PRO A 170 -16.40 8.10 -0.78
C PRO A 170 -16.84 6.70 -1.19
N VAL A 171 -16.01 5.70 -0.87
CA VAL A 171 -16.29 4.28 -1.18
C VAL A 171 -16.82 3.57 0.07
N THR A 172 -16.30 3.95 1.23
CA THR A 172 -16.65 3.36 2.53
C THR A 172 -17.91 3.98 3.12
N GLN A 173 -18.61 3.21 3.97
CA GLN A 173 -19.76 3.71 4.75
C GLN A 173 -19.37 4.92 5.60
N LEU A 174 -18.22 4.85 6.28
CA LEU A 174 -17.67 5.98 7.03
C LEU A 174 -17.40 7.19 6.12
N GLY A 175 -16.77 6.96 4.95
CA GLY A 175 -16.52 8.03 3.98
C GLY A 175 -17.79 8.73 3.55
N ARG A 176 -18.88 7.99 3.28
CA ARG A 176 -20.19 8.56 2.93
C ARG A 176 -20.75 9.41 4.07
N LEU A 177 -20.76 8.86 5.29
CA LEU A 177 -21.23 9.61 6.46
C LEU A 177 -20.44 10.89 6.73
N VAL A 178 -19.14 10.89 6.48
CA VAL A 178 -18.27 12.06 6.67
C VAL A 178 -18.45 13.07 5.53
N ALA A 179 -18.55 12.62 4.28
CA ALA A 179 -18.80 13.48 3.13
C ALA A 179 -20.14 14.24 3.27
N ASP A 180 -21.16 13.56 3.79
CA ASP A 180 -22.49 14.14 4.04
C ASP A 180 -22.60 14.81 5.42
N SER A 181 -21.47 15.04 6.10
CA SER A 181 -21.36 15.75 7.39
C SER A 181 -22.20 15.18 8.54
N LYS A 182 -22.52 13.88 8.51
CA LYS A 182 -23.25 13.17 9.58
C LYS A 182 -22.36 12.78 10.74
N VAL A 183 -21.09 12.51 10.45
CA VAL A 183 -20.02 12.35 11.43
C VAL A 183 -19.12 13.56 11.27
N THR A 184 -19.17 14.47 12.24
CA THR A 184 -18.47 15.77 12.17
C THR A 184 -17.15 15.77 12.93
N THR A 185 -16.98 14.86 13.89
CA THR A 185 -15.81 14.82 14.76
C THR A 185 -15.04 13.51 14.62
N LEU A 186 -13.72 13.61 14.73
CA LEU A 186 -12.83 12.45 14.76
C LEU A 186 -13.00 11.64 16.07
N GLU A 187 -13.45 12.29 17.14
CA GLU A 187 -13.71 11.67 18.45
C GLU A 187 -14.84 10.64 18.38
N GLU A 188 -15.92 10.92 17.64
CA GLU A 188 -16.99 9.95 17.37
C GLU A 188 -16.44 8.69 16.69
N ILE A 189 -15.55 8.85 15.70
CA ILE A 189 -14.91 7.74 14.99
C ILE A 189 -14.13 6.86 15.98
N TYR A 190 -13.40 7.48 16.91
CA TYR A 190 -12.62 6.76 17.92
C TYR A 190 -13.47 6.10 18.99
N MET A 191 -14.54 6.76 19.45
CA MET A 191 -15.45 6.23 20.46
C MET A 191 -16.02 4.87 20.02
N PHE A 192 -16.37 4.74 18.74
CA PHE A 192 -16.88 3.49 18.15
C PHE A 192 -15.81 2.62 17.50
N SER A 193 -14.53 3.00 17.61
CA SER A 193 -13.39 2.28 17.03
C SER A 193 -13.54 1.99 15.53
N LEU A 194 -14.09 2.97 14.79
CA LEU A 194 -14.33 2.83 13.36
C LEU A 194 -13.01 2.89 12.58
N PRO A 195 -12.74 1.92 11.69
CA PRO A 195 -11.49 1.89 10.93
C PRO A 195 -11.50 2.94 9.81
N ILE A 196 -10.56 3.88 9.87
CA ILE A 196 -10.31 4.86 8.81
C ILE A 196 -9.56 4.15 7.67
N LYS A 197 -10.18 4.07 6.48
CA LYS A 197 -9.61 3.41 5.30
C LYS A 197 -9.33 4.36 4.13
N GLU A 198 -9.84 5.58 4.21
CA GLU A 198 -9.66 6.64 3.21
C GLU A 198 -8.93 7.80 3.90
N SER A 199 -7.90 8.33 3.25
CA SER A 199 -7.11 9.46 3.79
C SER A 199 -7.90 10.77 3.76
N GLU A 200 -8.79 10.87 2.80
CA GLU A 200 -9.63 12.02 2.48
C GLU A 200 -10.63 12.31 3.59
N ILE A 201 -11.02 11.29 4.38
CA ILE A 201 -11.82 11.46 5.61
C ILE A 201 -11.14 12.45 6.56
N ILE A 202 -9.83 12.33 6.74
CA ILE A 202 -9.07 13.20 7.64
C ILE A 202 -8.85 14.57 7.03
N ASP A 203 -8.73 14.64 5.70
CA ASP A 203 -8.64 15.92 5.00
C ASP A 203 -9.95 16.71 5.13
N HIS A 204 -11.09 16.03 5.07
CA HIS A 204 -12.40 16.67 5.27
C HIS A 204 -12.60 17.13 6.72
N LEU A 205 -12.19 16.32 7.70
CA LEU A 205 -12.40 16.63 9.13
C LEU A 205 -11.38 17.61 9.72
N LEU A 206 -10.11 17.55 9.29
CA LEU A 206 -8.99 18.29 9.91
C LEU A 206 -8.15 19.11 8.92
N GLY A 207 -8.48 19.11 7.62
CA GLY A 207 -7.58 19.56 6.55
C GLY A 207 -7.00 20.97 6.69
N SER A 208 -7.65 21.88 7.40
CA SER A 208 -7.16 23.24 7.64
C SER A 208 -6.09 23.35 8.73
N SER A 209 -5.99 22.37 9.63
CA SER A 209 -5.09 22.40 10.79
C SER A 209 -4.01 21.32 10.76
N LEU A 210 -4.03 20.45 9.75
CA LEU A 210 -3.13 19.31 9.66
C LEU A 210 -1.78 19.74 9.08
N GLU A 211 -0.72 19.58 9.85
CA GLU A 211 0.66 19.81 9.41
C GLU A 211 1.37 18.47 9.22
N ASP A 212 2.16 18.36 8.15
CA ASP A 212 3.04 17.22 7.88
C ASP A 212 4.51 17.61 7.98
N GLU A 213 5.32 16.74 8.60
CA GLU A 213 6.76 16.93 8.68
C GLU A 213 7.51 15.65 8.34
N VAL A 214 8.47 15.77 7.43
CA VAL A 214 9.34 14.67 7.05
C VAL A 214 10.44 14.49 8.09
N LEU A 215 10.39 13.39 8.84
CA LEU A 215 11.37 13.11 9.89
C LEU A 215 12.72 12.68 9.31
N LYS A 216 12.71 11.71 8.38
CA LYS A 216 13.93 11.23 7.70
C LYS A 216 13.60 10.49 6.42
N ILE A 217 14.43 10.73 5.42
CA ILE A 217 14.47 9.97 4.18
C ILE A 217 15.75 9.13 4.20
N MET A 218 15.66 7.85 3.88
CA MET A 218 16.82 6.97 3.81
C MET A 218 16.80 6.11 2.54
N PRO A 219 17.94 5.94 1.84
CA PRO A 219 18.04 4.98 0.75
C PRO A 219 18.08 3.56 1.33
N VAL A 220 17.27 2.67 0.76
CA VAL A 220 17.25 1.24 1.06
C VAL A 220 17.56 0.49 -0.23
N GLN A 221 18.57 -0.37 -0.19
CA GLN A 221 19.09 -1.03 -1.38
C GLN A 221 18.87 -2.54 -1.30
N LYS A 222 18.50 -3.15 -2.42
CA LYS A 222 18.43 -4.61 -2.57
C LYS A 222 19.43 -5.05 -3.64
N GLN A 223 20.34 -5.95 -3.29
CA GLN A 223 21.23 -6.59 -4.26
C GLN A 223 20.42 -7.48 -5.19
N THR A 224 20.58 -7.30 -6.50
CA THR A 224 19.99 -8.18 -7.52
C THR A 224 21.10 -8.77 -8.41
N ARG A 225 20.72 -9.73 -9.27
CA ARG A 225 21.65 -10.32 -10.24
C ARG A 225 22.20 -9.31 -11.24
N ALA A 226 21.47 -8.21 -11.47
CA ALA A 226 21.83 -7.13 -12.39
C ALA A 226 22.18 -5.84 -11.63
N GLY A 227 22.95 -5.95 -10.55
CA GLY A 227 23.39 -4.82 -9.73
C GLY A 227 22.43 -4.47 -8.59
N GLN A 228 22.64 -3.29 -8.00
CA GLN A 228 21.87 -2.80 -6.86
C GLN A 228 20.60 -2.10 -7.32
N ARG A 229 19.46 -2.46 -6.72
CA ARG A 229 18.20 -1.75 -6.88
C ARG A 229 17.93 -0.91 -5.63
N THR A 230 18.01 0.40 -5.78
CA THR A 230 17.76 1.36 -4.70
C THR A 230 16.29 1.76 -4.67
N ARG A 231 15.81 2.07 -3.46
CA ARG A 231 14.50 2.67 -3.17
C ARG A 231 14.69 3.67 -2.05
N PHE A 232 13.78 4.61 -1.89
CA PHE A 232 13.80 5.56 -0.79
C PHE A 232 12.67 5.23 0.18
N LYS A 233 13.01 5.18 1.46
CA LYS A 233 12.07 5.06 2.57
C LYS A 233 11.90 6.42 3.19
N ALA A 234 10.67 6.93 3.17
CA ALA A 234 10.29 8.17 3.84
C ALA A 234 9.54 7.82 5.14
N ILE A 235 9.89 8.53 6.22
CA ILE A 235 9.17 8.50 7.49
C ILE A 235 8.62 9.91 7.68
N VAL A 236 7.30 10.02 7.77
CA VAL A 236 6.57 11.28 7.87
C VAL A 236 5.71 11.22 9.12
N ALA A 237 5.77 12.29 9.91
CA ALA A 237 4.86 12.52 11.01
C ALA A 237 3.83 13.56 10.59
N MET A 238 2.65 13.49 11.18
CA MET A 238 1.54 14.37 10.87
C MET A 238 0.79 14.66 12.16
N GLY A 239 0.28 15.88 12.32
CA GLY A 239 -0.59 16.22 13.44
C GLY A 239 -1.15 17.62 13.34
N ASP A 240 -2.11 17.92 14.22
CA ASP A 240 -2.87 19.17 14.20
C ASP A 240 -2.58 20.08 15.41
N HIS A 241 -1.59 19.72 16.23
CA HIS A 241 -1.27 20.32 17.53
C HIS A 241 -2.45 20.35 18.52
N LYS A 242 -3.55 19.67 18.19
CA LYS A 242 -4.79 19.56 18.98
C LYS A 242 -5.10 18.10 19.29
N CYS A 243 -4.06 17.37 19.70
CA CYS A 243 -4.16 15.99 20.17
C CYS A 243 -4.40 14.91 19.11
N HIS A 244 -4.07 15.17 17.85
CA HIS A 244 -4.06 14.14 16.82
C HIS A 244 -2.66 13.97 16.25
N VAL A 245 -2.19 12.72 16.19
CA VAL A 245 -0.89 12.38 15.58
C VAL A 245 -1.01 11.16 14.69
N GLY A 246 -0.47 11.27 13.49
CA GLY A 246 -0.25 10.18 12.55
C GLY A 246 1.24 9.92 12.30
N LEU A 247 1.60 8.65 12.04
CA LEU A 247 2.94 8.27 11.62
C LEU A 247 2.88 7.37 10.38
N GLY A 248 3.47 7.83 9.29
CA GLY A 248 3.51 7.15 8.01
C GLY A 248 4.92 6.69 7.63
N VAL A 249 5.03 5.50 7.04
CA VAL A 249 6.32 4.95 6.58
C VAL A 249 6.16 4.24 5.25
N LYS A 250 6.58 4.90 4.17
CA LYS A 250 6.46 4.36 2.81
C LYS A 250 7.81 4.22 2.14
N CYS A 251 7.92 3.20 1.29
CA CYS A 251 9.08 3.00 0.42
C CYS A 251 8.66 3.08 -1.06
N ALA A 252 9.32 3.90 -1.86
CA ALA A 252 9.10 4.00 -3.30
C ALA A 252 10.42 4.09 -4.08
N LYS A 253 10.36 4.08 -5.42
CA LYS A 253 11.54 4.26 -6.27
C LYS A 253 12.04 5.70 -6.26
N GLU A 254 11.11 6.65 -6.22
CA GLU A 254 11.38 8.08 -6.19
C GLU A 254 11.07 8.64 -4.80
N VAL A 255 11.74 9.75 -4.46
CA VAL A 255 11.59 10.37 -3.15
C VAL A 255 10.21 11.01 -3.00
N ALA A 256 9.75 11.78 -3.99
CA ALA A 256 8.45 12.47 -3.94
C ALA A 256 7.29 11.49 -3.79
N THR A 257 7.31 10.36 -4.51
CA THR A 257 6.26 9.33 -4.39
C THR A 257 6.31 8.60 -3.05
N ALA A 258 7.49 8.43 -2.45
CA ALA A 258 7.61 7.90 -1.10
C ALA A 258 7.02 8.86 -0.06
N ILE A 259 7.27 10.17 -0.18
CA ILE A 259 6.72 11.18 0.73
C ILE A 259 5.19 11.23 0.63
N ARG A 260 4.62 11.38 -0.58
CA ARG A 260 3.16 11.39 -0.79
C ARG A 260 2.49 10.13 -0.22
N GLY A 261 3.07 8.96 -0.49
CA GLY A 261 2.53 7.71 0.03
C GLY A 261 2.72 7.54 1.54
N ALA A 262 3.71 8.19 2.15
CA ALA A 262 3.88 8.23 3.60
C ALA A 262 2.87 9.18 4.26
N ILE A 263 2.59 10.34 3.67
CA ILE A 263 1.54 11.27 4.10
C ILE A 263 0.18 10.56 4.14
N ILE A 264 -0.21 9.88 3.05
CA ILE A 264 -1.45 9.10 2.99
C ILE A 264 -1.50 8.06 4.12
N GLN A 265 -0.39 7.34 4.34
CA GLN A 265 -0.34 6.35 5.42
C GLN A 265 -0.41 6.98 6.80
N ALA A 266 0.16 8.18 7.00
CA ALA A 266 0.09 8.91 8.26
C ALA A 266 -1.34 9.35 8.57
N LYS A 267 -2.09 9.81 7.56
CA LYS A 267 -3.53 10.09 7.67
C LYS A 267 -4.25 8.83 8.14
N LEU A 268 -4.13 7.71 7.42
CA LEU A 268 -4.80 6.45 7.81
C LEU A 268 -4.44 5.96 9.22
N SER A 269 -3.30 6.38 9.77
CA SER A 269 -2.84 6.03 11.11
C SER A 269 -2.95 7.19 12.10
N VAL A 270 -3.88 8.14 11.97
CA VAL A 270 -4.05 9.15 13.03
C VAL A 270 -4.62 8.52 14.30
N ILE A 271 -4.03 8.85 15.44
CA ILE A 271 -4.40 8.39 16.78
C ILE A 271 -4.70 9.60 17.67
N PRO A 272 -5.70 9.51 18.57
CA PRO A 272 -5.95 10.56 19.55
C PRO A 272 -4.92 10.52 20.67
N VAL A 273 -4.56 11.69 21.19
CA VAL A 273 -3.59 11.84 22.28
C VAL A 273 -4.27 12.37 23.53
N ARG A 274 -4.15 11.66 24.65
CA ARG A 274 -4.73 12.14 25.91
C ARG A 274 -3.75 13.06 26.61
N LYS A 275 -4.16 14.30 26.86
CA LYS A 275 -3.46 15.23 27.75
C LYS A 275 -4.04 15.18 29.15
N GLY A 276 -3.21 15.53 30.13
CA GLY A 276 -3.57 15.60 31.53
C GLY A 276 -2.74 16.66 32.25
N TYR A 277 -2.70 16.50 33.57
CA TYR A 277 -2.05 17.42 34.50
C TYR A 277 -0.91 16.70 35.22
N TRP A 278 0.11 17.46 35.64
CA TRP A 278 1.21 16.92 36.44
C TRP A 278 0.84 16.73 37.91
N GLY A 279 0.05 17.67 38.44
CA GLY A 279 -0.43 17.69 39.82
C GLY A 279 -1.81 18.35 39.87
N ASN A 280 -1.86 19.63 40.25
CA ASN A 280 -3.14 20.37 40.33
C ASN A 280 -3.81 20.52 38.96
N LEU A 281 -5.14 20.35 38.92
CA LEU A 281 -5.98 20.52 37.74
C LEU A 281 -6.24 22.01 37.46
N ILE A 282 -5.17 22.76 37.15
CA ILE A 282 -5.24 24.20 36.89
C ILE A 282 -5.06 24.47 35.40
N GLY A 283 -6.05 25.12 34.79
CA GLY A 283 -6.03 25.55 33.39
C GLY A 283 -6.23 24.39 32.40
N LYS A 284 -5.72 24.58 31.17
CA LYS A 284 -5.80 23.57 30.10
C LYS A 284 -4.79 22.44 30.34
N PRO A 285 -5.12 21.19 29.98
CA PRO A 285 -4.20 20.06 30.12
C PRO A 285 -3.00 20.23 29.18
N HIS A 286 -1.79 20.11 29.73
CA HIS A 286 -0.54 20.49 29.07
C HIS A 286 0.46 19.33 28.96
N THR A 287 0.35 18.30 29.80
CA THR A 287 1.30 17.18 29.87
C THR A 287 0.61 15.83 29.65
N VAL A 288 1.35 14.72 29.70
CA VAL A 288 0.78 13.37 29.68
C VAL A 288 0.14 13.03 31.04
N PRO A 289 -0.99 12.29 31.08
CA PRO A 289 -1.73 12.04 32.34
C PRO A 289 -0.96 11.14 33.31
N CYS A 290 -0.18 10.19 32.79
CA CYS A 290 0.58 9.24 33.59
C CYS A 290 1.90 8.91 32.89
N LYS A 291 2.80 8.22 33.60
CA LYS A 291 4.06 7.74 33.01
C LYS A 291 3.76 6.61 32.03
N VAL A 292 3.84 6.88 30.74
CA VAL A 292 3.57 5.90 29.69
C VAL A 292 4.86 5.40 29.05
N THR A 293 4.88 4.15 28.64
CA THR A 293 6.02 3.51 27.98
C THR A 293 5.60 2.92 26.65
N GLY A 294 6.36 3.21 25.60
CA GLY A 294 6.18 2.64 24.27
C GLY A 294 7.44 1.88 23.85
N LYS A 295 7.25 0.76 23.13
CA LYS A 295 8.33 -0.10 22.68
C LYS A 295 8.21 -0.41 21.19
N CYS A 296 9.34 -0.36 20.49
CA CYS A 296 9.45 -0.86 19.11
C CYS A 296 10.84 -1.44 18.89
N GLY A 297 10.91 -2.74 18.58
CA GLY A 297 12.18 -3.47 18.52
C GLY A 297 12.92 -3.44 19.86
N SER A 298 14.19 -3.01 19.85
CA SER A 298 15.00 -2.84 21.05
C SER A 298 14.84 -1.47 21.72
N VAL A 299 14.13 -0.53 21.09
CA VAL A 299 13.97 0.83 21.59
C VAL A 299 12.74 0.92 22.49
N THR A 300 12.94 1.49 23.68
CA THR A 300 11.89 1.81 24.64
C THR A 300 11.92 3.30 24.92
N VAL A 301 10.76 3.95 24.86
CA VAL A 301 10.58 5.38 25.14
C VAL A 301 9.59 5.52 26.27
N ARG A 302 9.96 6.28 27.30
CA ARG A 302 9.12 6.60 28.45
C ARG A 302 8.80 8.09 28.41
N LEU A 303 7.52 8.41 28.42
CA LEU A 303 7.02 9.77 28.61
C LEU A 303 6.69 9.93 30.10
N ILE A 304 7.19 10.99 30.69
CA ILE A 304 7.02 11.29 32.11
C ILE A 304 6.35 12.66 32.22
N PRO A 305 5.24 12.77 32.97
CA PRO A 305 4.55 14.05 33.17
C PRO A 305 5.50 15.11 33.75
N ALA A 306 5.37 16.36 33.30
CA ALA A 306 6.24 17.47 33.69
C ALA A 306 5.44 18.70 34.17
N PRO A 307 6.00 19.52 35.07
CA PRO A 307 5.36 20.77 35.50
C PRO A 307 5.24 21.76 34.33
N ARG A 308 4.32 22.73 34.45
CA ARG A 308 4.06 23.72 33.40
C ARG A 308 5.31 24.56 33.11
N GLY A 309 5.59 24.79 31.82
CA GLY A 309 6.72 25.61 31.37
C GLY A 309 8.05 24.88 31.31
N THR A 310 8.05 23.55 31.48
CA THR A 310 9.24 22.70 31.28
C THR A 310 9.62 22.61 29.79
N GLY A 311 8.63 22.68 28.92
CA GLY A 311 8.74 22.34 27.51
C GLY A 311 8.96 20.84 27.27
N ILE A 312 9.15 20.49 26.00
CA ILE A 312 9.42 19.12 25.58
C ILE A 312 10.92 18.84 25.72
N VAL A 313 11.30 18.08 26.75
CA VAL A 313 12.68 17.66 27.00
C VAL A 313 12.92 16.30 26.36
N GLY A 314 13.63 16.29 25.24
CA GLY A 314 13.92 15.05 24.52
C GLY A 314 14.77 15.22 23.28
N ALA A 315 15.10 14.07 22.67
CA ALA A 315 15.76 14.02 21.37
C ALA A 315 14.88 14.66 20.27
N PRO A 316 15.47 15.14 19.16
CA PRO A 316 14.74 15.91 18.15
C PRO A 316 13.55 15.16 17.52
N VAL A 317 13.64 13.83 17.39
CA VAL A 317 12.59 13.02 16.75
C VAL A 317 11.33 12.90 17.63
N PRO A 318 11.41 12.43 18.89
CA PRO A 318 10.28 12.49 19.81
C PRO A 318 9.78 13.92 20.03
N LYS A 319 10.68 14.90 20.07
CA LYS A 319 10.31 16.31 20.27
C LYS A 319 9.34 16.79 19.20
N LYS A 320 9.62 16.50 17.93
CA LYS A 320 8.71 16.81 16.79
C LYS A 320 7.37 16.10 16.91
N LEU A 321 7.37 14.80 17.22
CA LEU A 321 6.13 14.02 17.38
C LEU A 321 5.26 14.50 18.54
N LEU A 322 5.85 14.83 19.68
CA LEU A 322 5.14 15.32 20.86
C LEU A 322 4.62 16.75 20.65
N HIS A 323 5.36 17.55 19.89
CA HIS A 323 4.91 18.88 19.50
C HIS A 323 3.68 18.80 18.58
N MET A 324 3.71 17.95 17.54
CA MET A 324 2.53 17.70 16.69
C MET A 324 1.33 17.13 17.46
N ALA A 325 1.59 16.40 18.54
CA ALA A 325 0.54 15.93 19.45
C ALA A 325 -0.12 17.05 20.26
N GLY A 326 0.46 18.26 20.29
CA GLY A 326 0.01 19.34 21.14
C GLY A 326 0.34 19.14 22.62
N ILE A 327 1.34 18.31 22.95
CA ILE A 327 1.88 18.18 24.31
C ILE A 327 2.92 19.28 24.50
N GLU A 328 2.72 20.13 25.50
CA GLU A 328 3.58 21.29 25.76
C GLU A 328 4.78 20.89 26.64
N ASP A 329 4.50 20.15 27.73
CA ASP A 329 5.51 19.82 28.73
C ASP A 329 5.61 18.31 28.94
N VAL A 330 6.81 17.74 28.77
CA VAL A 330 7.05 16.31 29.03
C VAL A 330 8.54 16.03 29.16
N TYR A 331 8.90 15.20 30.14
CA TYR A 331 10.23 14.59 30.21
C TYR A 331 10.22 13.29 29.42
N THR A 332 11.22 13.11 28.56
CA THR A 332 11.38 11.85 27.82
C THR A 332 12.63 11.11 28.26
N SER A 333 12.53 9.80 28.37
CA SER A 333 13.67 8.91 28.57
C SER A 333 13.64 7.81 27.53
N ALA A 334 14.76 7.56 26.86
CA ALA A 334 14.86 6.53 25.84
C ALA A 334 16.00 5.56 26.15
N ARG A 335 15.75 4.27 26.00
CA ARG A 335 16.74 3.20 26.20
C ARG A 335 16.71 2.24 25.01
N GLY A 336 17.89 1.75 24.62
CA GLY A 336 18.09 0.87 23.46
C GLY A 336 18.77 1.60 22.29
N GLN A 337 18.64 1.07 21.07
CA GLN A 337 19.32 1.61 19.89
C GLN A 337 18.56 2.79 19.26
N THR A 338 18.64 3.96 19.90
CA THR A 338 17.93 5.19 19.51
C THR A 338 18.39 5.80 18.18
N ALA A 339 19.60 5.44 17.71
CA ALA A 339 20.10 5.85 16.39
C ALA A 339 19.19 5.38 15.23
N THR A 340 18.41 4.31 15.43
CA THR A 340 17.46 3.81 14.44
C THR A 340 16.15 4.62 14.45
N LEU A 341 16.14 5.73 13.72
CA LEU A 341 15.03 6.69 13.71
C LEU A 341 13.66 6.06 13.48
N GLY A 342 13.53 5.09 12.58
CA GLY A 342 12.25 4.43 12.30
C GLY A 342 11.67 3.68 13.51
N ASN A 343 12.50 2.98 14.28
CA ASN A 343 12.02 2.30 15.49
C ASN A 343 11.79 3.30 16.62
N PHE A 344 12.64 4.32 16.71
CA PHE A 344 12.52 5.35 17.73
C PHE A 344 11.24 6.18 17.59
N ALA A 345 10.89 6.61 16.36
CA ALA A 345 9.64 7.29 16.06
C ALA A 345 8.44 6.39 16.38
N LYS A 346 8.46 5.12 15.96
CA LYS A 346 7.40 4.15 16.25
C LYS A 346 7.23 3.87 17.74
N ALA A 347 8.32 3.77 18.50
CA ALA A 347 8.28 3.59 19.95
C ALA A 347 7.66 4.80 20.65
N THR A 348 7.98 6.02 20.19
CA THR A 348 7.37 7.26 20.71
C THR A 348 5.88 7.31 20.39
N TYR A 349 5.52 7.02 19.14
CA TYR A 349 4.13 6.96 18.69
C TYR A 349 3.31 5.90 19.46
N ALA A 350 3.90 4.75 19.77
CA ALA A 350 3.28 3.74 20.61
C ALA A 350 3.09 4.22 22.06
N ALA A 351 4.03 4.99 22.61
CA ALA A 351 3.90 5.59 23.95
C ALA A 351 2.74 6.60 23.99
N ILE A 352 2.60 7.40 22.93
CA ILE A 352 1.49 8.36 22.77
C ILE A 352 0.15 7.62 22.70
N ARG A 353 0.06 6.56 21.88
CA ARG A 353 -1.15 5.72 21.81
C ARG A 353 -1.54 5.15 23.19
N ALA A 354 -0.57 4.72 23.97
CA ALA A 354 -0.80 4.14 25.29
C ALA A 354 -1.41 5.14 26.31
N THR A 355 -1.44 6.45 26.01
CA THR A 355 -2.08 7.46 26.89
C THR A 355 -3.57 7.24 27.07
N TYR A 356 -4.27 6.73 26.05
CA TYR A 356 -5.69 6.33 26.14
C TYR A 356 -5.89 4.88 26.58
N GLU A 357 -4.86 4.03 26.46
CA GLU A 357 -4.93 2.64 26.94
C GLU A 357 -4.92 2.58 28.48
N TYR A 358 -4.40 3.60 29.14
CA TYR A 358 -4.37 3.68 30.60
C TYR A 358 -5.68 4.25 31.16
N LEU A 359 -6.40 3.40 31.91
CA LEU A 359 -7.63 3.79 32.60
C LEU A 359 -7.29 4.44 33.95
N THR A 360 -7.62 5.71 34.06
CA THR A 360 -7.48 6.50 35.29
C THR A 360 -8.82 6.58 36.04
N PRO A 361 -8.83 6.85 37.36
CA PRO A 361 -10.06 6.84 38.16
C PRO A 361 -11.17 7.78 37.70
N ASP A 362 -10.84 8.90 37.06
CA ASP A 362 -11.79 9.83 36.43
C ASP A 362 -12.61 9.18 35.29
N LEU A 363 -12.10 8.11 34.67
CA LEU A 363 -12.76 7.38 33.59
C LEU A 363 -13.47 6.11 34.06
N TRP A 364 -13.56 5.86 35.38
CA TRP A 364 -14.27 4.67 35.89
C TRP A 364 -15.78 4.76 35.77
N HIS A 365 -16.32 5.98 35.66
CA HIS A 365 -17.75 6.17 35.43
C HIS A 365 -18.14 5.71 34.02
N VAL A 366 -19.11 4.80 33.96
CA VAL A 366 -19.62 4.26 32.70
C VAL A 366 -20.44 5.35 31.99
N ALA A 367 -19.96 5.82 30.85
CA ALA A 367 -20.70 6.74 29.99
C ALA A 367 -22.02 6.10 29.50
N PRO A 368 -23.08 6.90 29.27
CA PRO A 368 -24.32 6.38 28.71
C PRO A 368 -24.04 5.76 27.33
N LYS A 369 -24.65 4.59 27.07
CA LYS A 369 -24.48 3.88 25.80
C LYS A 369 -25.13 4.70 24.67
N THR A 370 -24.32 5.37 23.87
CA THR A 370 -24.75 5.99 22.61
C THR A 370 -24.95 4.92 21.53
N LYS A 371 -25.86 5.17 20.59
CA LYS A 371 -26.05 4.27 19.45
C LYS A 371 -24.85 4.38 18.51
N HIS A 372 -24.49 3.25 17.91
CA HIS A 372 -23.40 3.21 16.94
C HIS A 372 -23.81 3.98 15.65
N PRO A 373 -22.95 4.80 15.03
CA PRO A 373 -23.31 5.65 13.88
C PRO A 373 -23.88 4.87 12.70
N TYR A 374 -23.35 3.67 12.43
CA TYR A 374 -23.90 2.80 11.38
C TYR A 374 -25.31 2.27 11.67
N VAL A 375 -25.70 2.19 12.95
CA VAL A 375 -27.05 1.78 13.34
C VAL A 375 -28.00 2.97 13.26
N GLU A 376 -27.56 4.14 13.70
CA GLU A 376 -28.34 5.38 13.65
C GLU A 376 -28.62 5.82 12.22
N TYR A 377 -27.62 5.74 11.33
CA TYR A 377 -27.74 6.15 9.93
C TYR A 377 -27.90 4.97 8.96
N ALA A 378 -28.42 3.82 9.44
CA ALA A 378 -28.57 2.61 8.63
C ALA A 378 -29.47 2.85 7.40
N ASP A 379 -30.63 3.48 7.60
CA ASP A 379 -31.60 3.75 6.53
C ASP A 379 -30.99 4.64 5.44
N TYR A 380 -30.25 5.67 5.87
CA TYR A 380 -29.55 6.55 4.96
C TYR A 380 -28.46 5.84 4.16
N LEU A 381 -27.64 5.01 4.81
CA LEU A 381 -26.59 4.26 4.11
C LEU A 381 -27.18 3.32 3.06
N ASN A 382 -28.37 2.76 3.32
CA ASN A 382 -29.10 1.94 2.38
C ASN A 382 -29.64 2.76 1.19
N GLU A 383 -30.12 3.98 1.41
CA GLU A 383 -30.55 4.89 0.34
C GLU A 383 -29.38 5.29 -0.56
N VAL A 384 -28.28 5.75 0.03
CA VAL A 384 -27.08 6.12 -0.73
C VAL A 384 -26.52 4.92 -1.51
N ALA A 385 -26.60 3.70 -0.94
CA ALA A 385 -26.19 2.48 -1.64
C ALA A 385 -27.11 2.11 -2.81
N LYS A 386 -28.36 2.56 -2.85
CA LYS A 386 -29.26 2.36 -4.00
C LYS A 386 -29.00 3.36 -5.13
N HIS A 387 -28.48 4.54 -4.81
CA HIS A 387 -28.21 5.63 -5.76
C HIS A 387 -26.78 5.68 -6.29
N ALA A 388 -25.85 4.96 -5.66
CA ALA A 388 -24.46 4.79 -6.09
C ALA A 388 -24.31 3.55 -6.98
#